data_AF-A0A0B8PDL0-F1
#
_entry.id   AF-A0A0B8PDL0-F1
#
_cell.length_a   1.000
_cell.length_b   1.000
_cell.length_c   1.000
_cell.angle_alpha   90.00
_cell.angle_beta   90.00
_cell.angle_gamma   90.00
#
_symmetry.space_group_name_H-M   'P 1'
#
loop_
_entity.id
_entity.type
_entity.pdbx_description
1 polymer ?
#
loop_
_entity_poly.entity_id
_entity_poly.type
_entity_poly.pdbx_seq_one_letter_code
_entity_poly.pdbx_strand_id
1 'polypeptide(L)'
;MFEHQGKFYVLDWKSNHLGDQASDYHSDSLKQAMLDHRYDAQYHIYALALHRFLQARIPDYDYERHFGGVYYLFLRGMDGSGEYGVFNAKPSPLLLEELDQHIRGEGDK
;
A
#
# COMPACT_ATOMS: atom_id res chain seq x y z
N MET A 1 0.87 -7.38 7.40
CA MET A 1 2.04 -7.64 6.54
C MET A 1 2.10 -9.12 6.26
N PHE A 2 2.46 -9.51 5.04
CA PHE A 2 2.78 -10.88 4.69
C PHE A 2 4.04 -10.93 3.82
N GLU A 3 4.64 -12.11 3.70
CA GLU A 3 5.78 -12.38 2.83
C GLU A 3 5.37 -13.40 1.76
N HIS A 4 5.84 -13.18 0.54
CA HIS A 4 5.69 -14.12 -0.56
C HIS A 4 6.92 -14.10 -1.47
N GLN A 5 7.61 -15.23 -1.60
CA GLN A 5 8.79 -15.41 -2.47
C GLN A 5 9.91 -14.37 -2.24
N GLY A 6 10.18 -14.04 -0.99
CA GLY A 6 11.18 -13.07 -0.53
C GLY A 6 10.71 -11.61 -0.57
N LYS A 7 9.47 -11.34 -1.00
CA LYS A 7 8.89 -9.99 -1.04
C LYS A 7 7.92 -9.77 0.12
N PHE A 8 8.04 -8.63 0.78
CA PHE A 8 7.21 -8.23 1.92
C PHE A 8 6.16 -7.21 1.49
N TYR A 9 4.93 -7.39 1.96
CA TYR A 9 3.77 -6.60 1.53
C TYR A 9 3.02 -6.02 2.72
N VAL A 10 2.54 -4.80 2.57
CA VAL A 10 1.49 -4.23 3.43
C VAL A 10 0.14 -4.75 2.94
N LEU A 11 -0.75 -5.11 3.86
CA LEU A 11 -2.11 -5.55 3.56
C LEU A 11 -3.07 -4.96 4.58
N ASP A 12 -4.13 -4.32 4.11
CA ASP A 12 -5.16 -3.65 4.90
C ASP A 12 -6.55 -4.02 4.39
N TRP A 13 -7.50 -4.23 5.30
CA TRP A 13 -8.88 -4.63 4.98
C TRP A 13 -9.82 -3.42 5.12
N LYS A 14 -10.63 -3.17 4.10
CA LYS A 14 -11.60 -2.08 4.05
C LYS A 14 -13.03 -2.64 3.95
N SER A 15 -13.91 -2.16 4.82
CA SER A 15 -15.35 -2.51 4.81
C SER A 15 -16.22 -1.42 4.19
N ASN A 16 -15.62 -0.47 3.46
CA ASN A 16 -16.29 0.64 2.79
C ASN A 16 -17.39 0.13 1.85
N HIS A 17 -18.48 0.88 1.75
CA HIS A 17 -19.59 0.62 0.83
C HIS A 17 -19.45 1.52 -0.39
N LEU A 18 -19.25 0.93 -1.56
CA LEU A 18 -19.20 1.64 -2.85
C LEU A 18 -20.42 1.33 -3.74
N GLY A 19 -21.26 0.39 -3.29
CA GLY A 19 -22.39 -0.16 -4.01
C GLY A 19 -22.71 -1.58 -3.52
N ASP A 20 -23.73 -2.17 -4.13
CA ASP A 20 -24.34 -3.43 -3.71
C ASP A 20 -23.87 -4.64 -4.54
N GLN A 21 -23.16 -4.40 -5.64
CA GLN A 21 -22.60 -5.44 -6.51
C GLN A 21 -21.08 -5.42 -6.48
N ALA A 22 -20.44 -6.56 -6.74
CA ALA A 22 -18.98 -6.66 -6.82
C ALA A 22 -18.39 -5.70 -7.87
N SER A 23 -19.08 -5.53 -9.00
CA SER A 23 -18.72 -4.61 -10.09
C SER A 23 -18.65 -3.14 -9.65
N ASP A 24 -19.33 -2.75 -8.57
CA ASP A 24 -19.27 -1.38 -8.04
C ASP A 24 -17.89 -1.06 -7.43
N TYR A 25 -17.08 -2.10 -7.17
CA TYR A 25 -15.71 -2.04 -6.65
C TYR A 25 -14.67 -2.21 -7.78
N HIS A 26 -14.98 -1.73 -8.98
CA HIS A 26 -14.04 -1.65 -10.10
C HIS A 26 -12.92 -0.63 -9.84
N SER A 27 -11.86 -0.72 -10.64
CA SER A 27 -10.61 0.05 -10.46
C SER A 27 -10.83 1.54 -10.20
N ASP A 28 -11.71 2.21 -10.94
CA ASP A 28 -11.92 3.66 -10.81
C ASP A 28 -12.71 4.02 -9.54
N SER A 29 -13.72 3.24 -9.16
CA SER A 29 -14.39 3.40 -7.86
C SER A 29 -13.43 3.21 -6.70
N LEU A 30 -12.53 2.23 -6.79
CA LEU A 30 -11.49 2.03 -5.78
C LEU A 30 -10.53 3.23 -5.72
N LYS A 31 -10.06 3.74 -6.86
CA LYS A 31 -9.20 4.95 -6.90
C LYS A 31 -9.89 6.14 -6.26
N GLN A 32 -11.17 6.36 -6.55
CA GLN A 32 -11.94 7.45 -5.95
C GLN A 32 -12.06 7.28 -4.44
N ALA A 33 -12.41 6.07 -3.96
CA ALA A 33 -12.47 5.77 -2.53
C ALA A 33 -11.13 5.95 -1.82
N MET A 34 -10.02 5.60 -2.49
CA MET A 34 -8.67 5.83 -1.96
C MET A 34 -8.37 7.32 -1.75
N LEU A 35 -8.81 8.18 -2.66
CA LEU A 35 -8.67 9.64 -2.57
C LEU A 35 -9.60 10.22 -1.49
N ASP A 36 -10.88 9.85 -1.51
CA ASP A 36 -11.90 10.40 -0.60
C ASP A 36 -11.57 10.15 0.88
N HIS A 37 -11.01 8.97 1.17
CA HIS A 37 -10.63 8.58 2.52
C HIS A 37 -9.16 8.85 2.86
N ARG A 38 -8.41 9.49 1.96
CA ARG A 38 -6.97 9.77 2.10
C ARG A 38 -6.15 8.52 2.44
N TYR A 39 -6.58 7.39 1.89
CA TYR A 39 -5.87 6.12 2.02
C TYR A 39 -4.56 6.12 1.22
N ASP A 40 -4.43 7.04 0.27
CA ASP A 40 -3.16 7.36 -0.37
C ASP A 40 -2.08 7.73 0.65
N ALA A 41 -2.32 8.72 1.50
CA ALA A 41 -1.38 9.14 2.53
C ALA A 41 -1.11 7.99 3.53
N GLN A 42 -2.14 7.23 3.89
CA GLN A 42 -2.02 6.08 4.79
C GLN A 42 -1.06 5.02 4.24
N TYR A 43 -1.21 4.62 2.97
CA TYR A 43 -0.33 3.58 2.43
C TYR A 43 1.11 4.06 2.29
N HIS A 44 1.37 5.34 2.03
CA HIS A 44 2.74 5.87 1.99
C HIS A 44 3.43 5.77 3.36
N ILE A 45 2.71 6.10 4.43
CA ILE A 45 3.23 5.97 5.80
C ILE A 45 3.51 4.50 6.13
N TYR A 46 2.60 3.59 5.79
CA TYR A 46 2.81 2.16 6.03
C TYR A 46 3.94 1.57 5.18
N ALA A 47 4.05 1.98 3.92
CA ALA A 47 5.13 1.58 3.03
C ALA A 47 6.49 2.05 3.57
N LEU A 48 6.59 3.29 4.04
CA LEU A 48 7.80 3.82 4.66
C LEU A 48 8.16 3.06 5.94
N ALA A 49 7.16 2.83 6.81
CA ALA A 49 7.38 2.08 8.05
C ALA A 49 7.90 0.66 7.76
N LEU A 50 7.32 -0.02 6.77
CA LEU A 50 7.79 -1.33 6.33
C LEU A 50 9.20 -1.26 5.73
N HIS A 51 9.45 -0.28 4.85
CA HIS A 51 10.77 -0.07 4.25
C HIS A 51 11.88 0.09 5.30
N ARG A 52 11.68 0.98 6.28
CA ARG A 52 12.59 1.17 7.43
C ARG A 52 12.78 -0.11 8.23
N PHE A 53 11.67 -0.81 8.51
CA PHE A 53 11.70 -2.05 9.28
C PHE A 53 12.53 -3.13 8.59
N LEU A 54 12.36 -3.33 7.28
CA LEU A 54 13.11 -4.31 6.52
C LEU A 54 14.59 -3.93 6.40
N GLN A 55 14.89 -2.65 6.16
CA GLN A 55 16.27 -2.15 6.12
C GLN A 55 17.02 -2.40 7.44
N ALA A 56 16.33 -2.32 8.58
CA ALA A 56 16.92 -2.60 9.89
C ALA A 56 17.07 -4.10 10.22
N ARG A 57 16.44 -5.01 9.46
CA ARG A 57 16.30 -6.43 9.81
C ARG A 57 16.92 -7.39 8.81
N ILE A 58 16.96 -7.00 7.54
CA ILE A 58 17.45 -7.84 6.43
C ILE A 58 18.87 -7.38 6.08
N PRO A 59 19.89 -8.22 6.26
CA PRO A 59 21.22 -7.97 5.72
C PRO A 59 21.14 -7.81 4.20
N ASP A 60 21.88 -6.85 3.65
CA ASP A 60 21.86 -6.52 2.22
C ASP A 60 20.44 -6.25 1.67
N TYR A 61 19.62 -5.55 2.46
CA TYR A 61 18.29 -5.13 2.05
C TYR A 61 18.34 -4.28 0.78
N ASP A 62 17.72 -4.81 -0.27
CA ASP A 62 17.42 -4.12 -1.53
C ASP A 62 15.90 -3.91 -1.68
N TYR A 63 15.48 -2.69 -2.01
CA TYR A 63 14.06 -2.33 -2.14
C TYR A 63 13.37 -3.09 -3.26
N GLU A 64 14.00 -3.21 -4.43
CA GLU A 64 13.39 -3.85 -5.59
C GLU A 64 13.24 -5.37 -5.42
N ARG A 65 14.17 -5.98 -4.70
CA ARG A 65 14.17 -7.39 -4.35
C ARG A 65 13.16 -7.70 -3.24
N HIS A 66 13.18 -6.96 -2.14
CA HIS A 66 12.47 -7.35 -0.91
C HIS A 66 11.14 -6.61 -0.69
N PHE A 67 10.92 -5.43 -1.26
CA PHE A 67 9.65 -4.73 -1.08
C PHE A 67 8.64 -5.13 -2.18
N GLY A 68 7.50 -5.67 -1.74
CA GLY A 68 6.47 -6.21 -2.60
C GLY A 68 5.39 -5.21 -3.01
N GLY A 69 5.07 -4.24 -2.14
CA GLY A 69 3.99 -3.28 -2.38
C GLY A 69 2.96 -3.27 -1.25
N VAL A 70 1.81 -2.68 -1.57
CA VAL A 70 0.69 -2.49 -0.66
C VAL A 70 -0.60 -2.98 -1.31
N TYR A 71 -1.41 -3.71 -0.55
CA TYR A 71 -2.74 -4.19 -0.95
C TYR A 71 -3.82 -3.67 -0.01
N TYR A 72 -4.87 -3.08 -0.57
CA TYR A 72 -6.07 -2.67 0.14
C TYR A 72 -7.24 -3.51 -0.38
N LEU A 73 -7.83 -4.30 0.51
CA LEU A 73 -8.85 -5.29 0.20
C LEU A 73 -10.23 -4.79 0.63
N PHE A 74 -11.01 -4.31 -0.32
CA PHE A 74 -12.39 -3.88 -0.15
C PHE A 74 -13.31 -5.10 -0.12
N LEU A 75 -13.53 -5.62 1.09
CA LEU A 75 -14.16 -6.92 1.34
C LEU A 75 -15.51 -7.10 0.65
N ARG A 76 -16.32 -6.04 0.56
CA ARG A 76 -17.65 -6.09 -0.05
C ARG A 76 -17.64 -6.30 -1.56
N GLY A 77 -16.52 -5.98 -2.22
CA GLY A 77 -16.33 -6.15 -3.65
C GLY A 77 -15.70 -7.49 -4.04
N MET A 78 -15.23 -8.29 -3.08
CA MET A 78 -14.53 -9.54 -3.37
C MET A 78 -15.53 -10.69 -3.55
N ASP A 79 -15.65 -11.17 -4.78
CA ASP A 79 -16.52 -12.30 -5.17
C ASP A 79 -15.75 -13.62 -5.42
N GLY A 80 -14.42 -13.61 -5.22
CA GLY A 80 -13.54 -14.74 -5.46
C GLY A 80 -12.95 -14.82 -6.88
N SER A 81 -13.39 -13.97 -7.82
CA SER A 81 -12.80 -13.89 -9.17
C SER A 81 -11.43 -13.21 -9.18
N GLY A 82 -11.20 -12.30 -8.21
CA GLY A 82 -10.03 -11.43 -8.16
C GLY A 82 -10.13 -10.19 -9.07
N GLU A 83 -11.25 -9.98 -9.76
CA GLU A 83 -11.46 -8.84 -10.66
C GLU A 83 -11.77 -7.54 -9.91
N TYR A 84 -12.50 -7.64 -8.79
CA TYR A 84 -13.01 -6.51 -8.03
C TYR A 84 -12.50 -6.48 -6.58
N GLY A 85 -12.56 -5.29 -5.97
CA GLY A 85 -12.30 -5.12 -4.54
C GLY A 85 -10.82 -5.15 -4.13
N VAL A 86 -9.88 -5.23 -5.07
CA VAL A 86 -8.44 -5.21 -4.77
C VAL A 86 -7.79 -3.96 -5.35
N PHE A 87 -7.37 -3.05 -4.47
CA PHE A 87 -6.45 -1.98 -4.83
C PHE A 87 -5.01 -2.40 -4.49
N ASN A 88 -4.07 -2.08 -5.37
CA ASN A 88 -2.65 -2.27 -5.09
C ASN A 88 -1.82 -1.07 -5.54
N ALA A 89 -0.72 -0.83 -4.84
CA ALA A 89 0.26 0.19 -5.17
C ALA A 89 1.66 -0.22 -4.72
N LYS A 90 2.67 0.22 -5.45
CA LYS A 90 4.08 0.17 -5.04
C LYS A 90 4.66 1.58 -5.14
N PRO A 91 4.81 2.31 -4.01
CA PRO A 91 5.48 3.61 -4.03
C PRO A 91 6.89 3.49 -4.62
N SER A 92 7.40 4.54 -5.26
CA SER A 92 8.80 4.50 -5.70
C SER A 92 9.74 4.57 -4.48
N PRO A 93 10.95 3.99 -4.55
CA PRO A 93 11.95 4.15 -3.50
C PRO A 93 12.27 5.63 -3.24
N LEU A 94 12.40 6.43 -4.31
CA LEU A 94 12.64 7.88 -4.20
C LEU A 94 11.57 8.59 -3.36
N LEU A 95 10.29 8.28 -3.58
CA LEU A 95 9.21 8.88 -2.81
C LEU A 95 9.29 8.52 -1.32
N LEU A 96 9.67 7.28 -1.01
CA LEU A 96 9.85 6.85 0.38
C LEU A 96 11.06 7.54 1.01
N GLU A 97 12.15 7.73 0.27
CA GLU A 97 13.34 8.46 0.72
C GLU A 97 13.03 9.94 1.00
N GLU A 98 12.30 10.61 0.11
CA GLU A 98 11.85 12.00 0.31
C GLU A 98 10.95 12.12 1.54
N LEU A 99 9.97 11.22 1.69
CA LEU A 99 9.10 11.18 2.86
C LEU A 99 9.89 10.89 4.15
N ASP A 100 10.92 10.03 4.08
CA ASP A 100 11.81 9.70 5.18
C ASP A 100 12.50 10.96 5.74
N GLN A 101 13.09 11.75 4.84
CA GLN A 101 13.83 12.97 5.15
C GLN A 101 12.91 14.04 5.77
N HIS A 102 11.73 14.24 5.19
CA HIS A 102 10.75 15.18 5.72
C HIS A 102 10.28 14.80 7.13
N ILE A 103 10.01 13.51 7.39
CA ILE A 103 9.59 13.04 8.73
C ILE A 103 10.70 13.17 9.77
N ARG A 104 11.98 13.03 9.37
CA ARG A 104 13.13 13.23 10.27
C ARG A 104 13.42 14.71 10.58
N GLY A 105 12.80 15.64 9.85
CA GLY A 105 13.05 17.08 9.99
C GLY A 105 14.35 17.54 9.32
N GLU A 106 14.87 16.78 8.34
CA GLU A 106 16.13 17.09 7.64
C GLU A 106 15.94 17.98 6.40
N GLY A 107 14.71 18.45 6.13
CA GLY A 107 14.35 19.21 4.94
C GLY A 107 14.42 20.74 5.04
N ASP A 108 14.71 21.31 6.22
CA ASP A 108 14.84 22.77 6.42
C ASP A 108 16.27 23.12 6.86
N LYS A 109 17.18 23.29 5.89
CA LYS A 109 18.44 24.04 6.04
C LYS A 109 18.79 24.81 4.78
#